data_AF-A0A7T5RHI1-F1
#
_entry.id   AF-A0A7T5RHI1-F1
#
_cell.length_a   1.000
_cell.length_b   1.000
_cell.length_c   1.000
_cell.angle_alpha   90.00
_cell.angle_beta   90.00
_cell.angle_gamma   90.00
#
_symmetry.space_group_name_H-M   'P 1'
#
loop_
_entity.id
_entity.type
_entity.pdbx_description
1 polymer ?
#
loop_
_entity_poly.entity_id
_entity_poly.type
_entity_poly.pdbx_seq_one_letter_code
_entity_poly.pdbx_strand_id
1 'polypeptide(L)'
;MQSIDITIVFGQGPVKPVLLEEELNLAQKKEWHKYKNSKKVPEPEFFCMKQRKYLLELEKAKLKEEQRQQWQSNGFFALKQLGIQNALAAGYALYKGKTKKIILSGGKTIPRFVKNLLPQRRLKSWPSEAYLMKDVITSCYGSFFEKKCGFPIDKAIILEESSTNTLENFAFTINDNPEILDPNLKIGFITSSFHLKRVNHIARIFSIFTNHEQKTAQDLLKELKSEKKLIDNLIWPNIKNISNLQTDIINQHEKRWLLGLSHPDYLAYWLGYLGLVKHPAVIQNALNLLNSDPWIETARIVFKNMGLNFDDYKNEDLMHLSKNNQARYNLLIENLQKLKTPSLRRLPPFLISI
;
A
#
# COMPACT_ATOMS: atom_id res chain seq x y z
N MET A 1 -0.30 -23.96 13.57
CA MET A 1 0.16 -23.04 12.49
C MET A 1 1.44 -22.39 12.98
N GLN A 2 2.54 -22.47 12.22
CA GLN A 2 3.75 -21.72 12.55
C GLN A 2 3.47 -20.23 12.37
N SER A 3 3.93 -19.41 13.32
CA SER A 3 3.74 -17.96 13.30
C SER A 3 4.60 -17.33 12.20
N ILE A 4 4.05 -16.35 11.49
CA ILE A 4 4.78 -15.48 10.55
C ILE A 4 5.63 -14.52 11.39
N ASP A 5 6.87 -14.27 11.00
CA ASP A 5 7.76 -13.39 11.76
C ASP A 5 7.38 -11.92 11.54
N ILE A 6 7.21 -11.53 10.28
CA ILE A 6 6.85 -10.17 9.89
C ILE A 6 5.76 -10.22 8.82
N THR A 7 4.71 -9.42 8.98
CA THR A 7 3.69 -9.23 7.95
C THR A 7 3.69 -7.81 7.42
N ILE A 8 3.84 -7.66 6.11
CA ILE A 8 3.74 -6.36 5.43
C ILE A 8 2.31 -6.16 4.95
N VAL A 9 1.72 -5.03 5.34
CA VAL A 9 0.33 -4.66 5.06
C VAL A 9 0.35 -3.44 4.17
N PHE A 10 -0.29 -3.54 3.00
CA PHE A 10 -0.29 -2.46 2.03
C PHE A 10 -1.59 -1.65 2.09
N GLY A 11 -1.43 -0.32 2.03
CA GLY A 11 -2.52 0.62 1.81
C GLY A 11 -3.31 0.33 0.53
N GLN A 12 -4.49 0.95 0.41
CA GLN A 12 -5.46 0.75 -0.67
C GLN A 12 -5.96 2.11 -1.21
N GLY A 13 -5.06 3.07 -1.23
CA GLY A 13 -5.35 4.49 -1.41
C GLY A 13 -6.03 4.86 -2.72
N PRO A 14 -6.35 6.15 -2.89
CA PRO A 14 -5.94 7.26 -2.03
C PRO A 14 -6.73 7.39 -0.71
N VAL A 15 -6.23 8.21 0.21
CA VAL A 15 -6.94 8.60 1.45
C VAL A 15 -8.15 9.47 1.10
N LYS A 16 -9.33 9.12 1.62
CA LYS A 16 -10.57 9.86 1.40
C LYS A 16 -10.51 11.24 2.08
N PRO A 17 -10.86 12.33 1.38
CA PRO A 17 -11.09 13.60 2.03
C PRO A 17 -12.34 13.50 2.91
N VAL A 18 -12.26 14.05 4.11
CA VAL A 18 -13.44 14.33 4.93
C VAL A 18 -13.98 15.71 4.54
N LEU A 19 -15.19 15.73 4.00
CA LEU A 19 -15.86 16.90 3.44
C LEU A 19 -17.16 17.22 4.20
N LEU A 20 -17.51 18.49 4.23
CA LEU A 20 -18.82 18.99 4.62
C LEU A 20 -19.78 18.90 3.42
N GLU A 21 -21.09 18.90 3.69
CA GLU A 21 -22.11 18.79 2.64
C GLU A 21 -22.08 19.98 1.65
N GLU A 22 -21.78 21.16 2.17
CA GLU A 22 -21.57 22.39 1.40
C GLU A 22 -20.31 22.38 0.53
N GLU A 23 -19.32 21.54 0.84
CA GLU A 23 -18.09 21.37 0.05
C GLU A 23 -18.29 20.42 -1.15
N LEU A 24 -19.44 19.73 -1.23
CA LEU A 24 -19.73 18.79 -2.30
C LEU A 24 -20.20 19.50 -3.57
N ASN A 25 -19.58 19.18 -4.71
CA ASN A 25 -20.10 19.56 -6.02
C ASN A 25 -21.33 18.72 -6.42
N LEU A 26 -22.00 19.06 -7.52
CA LEU A 26 -23.22 18.38 -7.97
C LEU A 26 -23.02 16.88 -8.22
N ALA A 27 -21.87 16.47 -8.79
CA ALA A 27 -21.57 15.07 -9.05
C ALA A 27 -21.36 14.29 -7.74
N GLN A 28 -20.60 14.88 -6.80
CA GLN A 28 -20.37 14.33 -5.47
C GLN A 28 -21.66 14.25 -4.66
N LYS A 29 -22.56 15.25 -4.75
CA LYS A 29 -23.89 15.16 -4.12
C LYS A 29 -24.68 13.97 -4.67
N LYS A 30 -24.73 13.77 -5.99
CA LYS A 30 -25.40 12.61 -6.61
C LYS A 30 -24.79 11.28 -6.15
N GLU A 31 -23.45 11.18 -6.15
CA GLU A 31 -22.72 10.01 -5.65
C GLU A 31 -23.02 9.75 -4.17
N TRP A 32 -22.98 10.79 -3.35
CA TRP A 32 -23.32 10.73 -1.93
C TRP A 32 -24.75 10.25 -1.73
N HIS A 33 -25.74 10.82 -2.42
CA HIS A 33 -27.13 10.38 -2.31
C HIS A 33 -27.32 8.91 -2.69
N LYS A 34 -26.55 8.42 -3.67
CA LYS A 34 -26.55 7.01 -4.09
C LYS A 34 -25.99 6.09 -2.99
N TYR A 35 -24.94 6.50 -2.30
CA TYR A 35 -24.20 5.61 -1.38
C TYR A 35 -24.31 5.96 0.12
N LYS A 36 -24.96 7.06 0.52
CA LYS A 36 -25.04 7.53 1.93
C LYS A 36 -25.67 6.54 2.91
N ASN A 37 -26.40 5.55 2.40
CA ASN A 37 -27.02 4.46 3.15
C ASN A 37 -26.41 3.09 2.77
N SER A 38 -25.54 3.04 1.76
CA SER A 38 -24.81 1.84 1.37
C SER A 38 -23.59 1.68 2.26
N LYS A 39 -23.43 0.49 2.83
CA LYS A 39 -22.17 0.04 3.44
C LYS A 39 -21.37 -0.87 2.50
N LYS A 40 -21.81 -0.96 1.23
CA LYS A 40 -21.21 -1.80 0.20
C LYS A 40 -20.35 -0.94 -0.71
N VAL A 41 -19.30 -1.55 -1.23
CA VAL A 41 -18.49 -1.00 -2.32
C VAL A 41 -19.26 -1.23 -3.65
N PRO A 42 -19.22 -0.31 -4.63
CA PRO A 42 -18.48 0.97 -4.62
C PRO A 42 -18.96 1.92 -3.53
N GLU A 43 -18.00 2.55 -2.86
CA GLU A 43 -18.22 3.60 -1.86
C GLU A 43 -17.83 4.96 -2.48
N PRO A 44 -18.28 6.10 -1.91
CA PRO A 44 -17.82 7.40 -2.37
C PRO A 44 -16.32 7.58 -2.20
N GLU A 45 -15.70 8.31 -3.13
CA GLU A 45 -14.28 8.70 -3.05
C GLU A 45 -13.97 9.72 -1.93
N PHE A 46 -14.93 10.03 -1.06
CA PHE A 46 -14.86 10.96 0.06
C PHE A 46 -15.73 10.49 1.22
N PHE A 47 -15.53 11.08 2.40
CA PHE A 47 -16.44 10.91 3.53
C PHE A 47 -17.18 12.22 3.77
N CYS A 48 -18.52 12.19 3.75
CA CYS A 48 -19.34 13.36 4.03
C CYS A 48 -19.76 13.38 5.50
N MET A 49 -19.44 14.47 6.19
CA MET A 49 -19.88 14.69 7.56
C MET A 49 -21.38 15.02 7.59
N LYS A 50 -22.24 14.02 7.81
CA LYS A 50 -23.68 14.24 8.04
C LYS A 50 -23.86 15.00 9.34
N GLN A 51 -24.52 16.15 9.34
CA GLN A 51 -24.89 16.77 10.62
C GLN A 51 -26.26 17.46 10.58
N ARG A 52 -27.21 16.88 11.31
CA ARG A 52 -28.30 17.64 11.96
C ARG A 52 -28.20 17.62 13.48
N LYS A 53 -27.67 16.54 14.09
CA LYS A 53 -27.63 16.38 15.56
C LYS A 53 -26.33 16.84 16.24
N TYR A 54 -25.20 16.88 15.52
CA TYR A 54 -23.89 17.29 16.06
C TYR A 54 -23.47 18.72 15.67
N LEU A 55 -24.03 19.30 14.59
CA LEU A 55 -23.68 20.66 14.15
C LEU A 55 -24.45 21.75 14.88
N LEU A 56 -25.62 21.43 15.46
CA LEU A 56 -26.44 22.39 16.19
C LEU A 56 -25.73 22.89 17.46
N GLU A 57 -24.79 22.11 18.01
CA GLU A 57 -23.95 22.51 19.15
C GLU A 57 -22.64 23.19 18.72
N LEU A 58 -22.26 23.11 17.44
CA LEU A 58 -21.02 23.66 16.88
C LEU A 58 -21.32 24.88 15.99
N GLU A 59 -21.91 25.93 16.58
CA GLU A 59 -22.22 27.18 15.87
C GLU A 59 -20.95 27.91 15.36
N LYS A 60 -19.77 27.57 15.88
CA LYS A 60 -18.50 28.21 15.51
C LYS A 60 -17.78 27.44 14.40
N ALA A 61 -17.52 28.10 13.28
CA ALA A 61 -16.77 27.55 12.14
C ALA A 61 -15.42 26.89 12.51
N LYS A 62 -14.75 27.42 13.55
CA LYS A 62 -13.49 26.87 14.08
C LYS A 62 -13.67 25.44 14.62
N LEU A 63 -14.73 25.19 15.39
CA LEU A 63 -15.00 23.87 15.98
C LEU A 63 -15.35 22.84 14.89
N LYS A 64 -16.07 23.25 13.84
CA LYS A 64 -16.37 22.39 12.69
C LYS A 64 -15.08 21.92 12.01
N GLU A 65 -14.15 22.85 11.79
CA GLU A 65 -12.85 22.55 11.17
C GLU A 65 -11.98 21.64 12.05
N GLU A 66 -11.94 21.87 13.37
CA GLU A 66 -11.24 21.01 14.32
C GLU A 66 -11.81 19.58 14.30
N GLN A 67 -13.13 19.43 14.37
CA GLN A 67 -13.78 18.13 14.30
C GLN A 67 -13.52 17.41 12.97
N ARG A 68 -13.53 18.15 11.86
CA ARG A 68 -13.23 17.63 10.52
C ARG A 68 -11.78 17.17 10.42
N GLN A 69 -10.83 17.88 11.03
CA GLN A 69 -9.42 17.46 11.07
C GLN A 69 -9.21 16.21 11.94
N GLN A 70 -9.93 16.09 13.06
CA GLN A 70 -9.95 14.86 13.85
C GLN A 70 -10.46 13.68 13.02
N TRP A 71 -11.56 13.85 12.28
CA TRP A 71 -12.10 12.78 11.43
C TRP A 71 -11.20 12.47 10.24
N GLN A 72 -10.52 13.48 9.68
CA GLN A 72 -9.52 13.26 8.63
C GLN A 72 -8.38 12.36 9.11
N SER A 73 -8.05 12.44 10.41
CA SER A 73 -6.99 11.66 11.05
C SER A 73 -7.48 10.32 11.63
N ASN A 74 -8.77 10.01 11.47
CA ASN A 74 -9.37 8.77 11.95
C ASN A 74 -9.52 7.78 10.79
N GLY A 75 -8.98 6.58 10.95
CA GLY A 75 -8.90 5.58 9.90
C GLY A 75 -10.26 5.09 9.42
N PHE A 76 -11.30 5.07 10.26
CA PHE A 76 -12.64 4.63 9.85
C PHE A 76 -13.34 5.60 8.90
N PHE A 77 -12.97 6.88 8.93
CA PHE A 77 -13.54 7.91 8.05
C PHE A 77 -12.67 8.14 6.81
N ALA A 78 -11.35 8.19 7.00
CA ALA A 78 -10.41 8.59 5.96
C ALA A 78 -9.88 7.42 5.11
N LEU A 79 -9.90 6.16 5.59
CA LEU A 79 -9.53 5.02 4.74
C LEU A 79 -10.70 4.53 3.91
N LYS A 80 -10.40 4.07 2.69
CA LYS A 80 -11.32 3.23 1.91
C LYS A 80 -11.59 1.92 2.65
N GLN A 81 -12.74 1.32 2.41
CA GLN A 81 -13.22 0.08 3.02
C GLN A 81 -12.19 -1.05 2.91
N LEU A 82 -11.50 -1.19 1.78
CA LEU A 82 -10.45 -2.20 1.60
C LEU A 82 -9.22 -1.92 2.50
N GLY A 83 -8.85 -0.65 2.70
CA GLY A 83 -7.80 -0.28 3.64
C GLY A 83 -8.19 -0.59 5.09
N ILE A 84 -9.45 -0.31 5.46
CA ILE A 84 -10.00 -0.71 6.77
C ILE A 84 -9.97 -2.23 6.93
N GLN A 85 -10.38 -3.00 5.91
CA GLN A 85 -10.34 -4.46 5.95
C GLN A 85 -8.91 -5.00 6.10
N ASN A 86 -7.94 -4.44 5.38
CA ASN A 86 -6.53 -4.81 5.51
C ASN A 86 -6.03 -4.55 6.94
N ALA A 87 -6.35 -3.38 7.50
CA ALA A 87 -6.01 -3.02 8.88
C ALA A 87 -6.66 -3.98 9.89
N LEU A 88 -7.97 -4.24 9.77
CA LEU A 88 -8.68 -5.17 10.65
C LEU A 88 -8.11 -6.59 10.58
N ALA A 89 -7.76 -7.07 9.39
CA ALA A 89 -7.12 -8.38 9.19
C ALA A 89 -5.72 -8.44 9.84
N ALA A 90 -4.92 -7.38 9.68
CA ALA A 90 -3.59 -7.28 10.28
C ALA A 90 -3.63 -7.25 11.80
N GLY A 91 -4.54 -6.44 12.38
CA GLY A 91 -4.73 -6.39 13.83
C GLY A 91 -5.20 -7.74 14.39
N TYR A 92 -6.09 -8.43 13.70
CA TYR A 92 -6.50 -9.79 14.07
C TYR A 92 -5.33 -10.78 14.00
N ALA A 93 -4.53 -10.75 12.93
CA ALA A 93 -3.37 -11.62 12.78
C ALA A 93 -2.36 -11.42 13.92
N LEU A 94 -2.08 -10.16 14.26
CA LEU A 94 -1.16 -9.78 15.33
C LEU A 94 -1.70 -10.22 16.69
N TYR A 95 -2.94 -9.88 17.03
CA TYR A 95 -3.59 -10.30 18.28
C TYR A 95 -3.63 -11.82 18.47
N LYS A 96 -3.92 -12.58 17.41
CA LYS A 96 -3.96 -14.05 17.47
C LYS A 96 -2.58 -14.71 17.47
N GLY A 97 -1.49 -13.94 17.34
CA GLY A 97 -0.13 -14.48 17.25
C GLY A 97 0.14 -15.20 15.94
N LYS A 98 -0.67 -14.95 14.89
CA LYS A 98 -0.41 -15.44 13.53
C LYS A 98 0.78 -14.73 12.90
N THR A 99 1.06 -13.51 13.35
CA THR A 99 2.27 -12.76 13.04
C THR A 99 2.84 -12.13 14.32
N LYS A 100 4.17 -11.97 14.39
CA LYS A 100 4.85 -11.35 15.54
C LYS A 100 4.93 -9.82 15.41
N LYS A 101 5.12 -9.32 14.19
CA LYS A 101 5.33 -7.90 13.88
C LYS A 101 4.60 -7.55 12.59
N ILE A 102 4.08 -6.33 12.50
CA ILE A 102 3.48 -5.83 11.26
C ILE A 102 4.19 -4.58 10.78
N ILE A 103 4.36 -4.47 9.46
CA ILE A 103 4.81 -3.26 8.78
C ILE A 103 3.64 -2.73 7.98
N LEU A 104 3.19 -1.52 8.28
CA LEU A 104 2.13 -0.84 7.54
C LEU A 104 2.79 0.09 6.53
N SER A 105 2.59 -0.15 5.24
CA SER A 105 3.19 0.63 4.16
C SER A 105 2.12 1.33 3.33
N GLY A 106 2.26 2.65 3.23
CA GLY A 106 1.42 3.51 2.41
C GLY A 106 1.51 4.96 2.86
N GLY A 107 1.92 5.84 1.95
CA GLY A 107 2.13 7.25 2.27
C GLY A 107 0.92 8.15 2.11
N LYS A 108 1.20 9.44 1.89
CA LYS A 108 0.21 10.54 1.84
C LYS A 108 -0.43 10.67 0.46
N THR A 109 -1.14 9.63 0.02
CA THR A 109 -1.77 9.61 -1.30
C THR A 109 -3.03 10.50 -1.33
N ILE A 110 -2.90 11.71 -1.91
CA ILE A 110 -3.99 12.69 -2.05
C ILE A 110 -4.71 12.50 -3.40
N PRO A 111 -6.06 12.34 -3.44
CA PRO A 111 -6.79 12.27 -4.71
C PRO A 111 -6.60 13.53 -5.56
N ARG A 112 -6.55 13.40 -6.89
CA ARG A 112 -6.27 14.54 -7.80
C ARG A 112 -7.27 15.68 -7.64
N PHE A 113 -8.56 15.39 -7.52
CA PHE A 113 -9.60 16.42 -7.37
C PHE A 113 -9.46 17.22 -6.06
N VAL A 114 -8.88 16.60 -5.03
CA VAL A 114 -8.70 17.21 -3.70
C VAL A 114 -7.61 18.27 -3.72
N LYS A 115 -6.54 18.07 -4.51
CA LYS A 115 -5.41 19.00 -4.60
C LYS A 115 -5.82 20.41 -5.04
N ASN A 116 -6.88 20.50 -5.84
CA ASN A 116 -7.41 21.77 -6.35
C ASN A 116 -8.57 22.31 -5.50
N LEU A 117 -9.23 21.45 -4.72
CA LEU A 117 -10.39 21.80 -3.92
C LEU A 117 -10.00 22.34 -2.54
N LEU A 118 -8.96 21.77 -1.92
CA LEU A 118 -8.64 22.03 -0.52
C LEU A 118 -7.52 23.05 -0.33
N PRO A 119 -7.59 23.88 0.73
CA PRO A 119 -6.52 24.81 1.07
C PRO A 119 -5.22 24.09 1.44
N GLN A 120 -4.09 24.72 1.13
CA GLN A 120 -2.74 24.16 1.36
C GLN A 120 -2.49 23.67 2.79
N ARG A 121 -3.05 24.36 3.79
CA ARG A 121 -2.96 23.92 5.20
C ARG A 121 -3.47 22.49 5.39
N ARG A 122 -4.57 22.12 4.72
CA ARG A 122 -5.17 20.77 4.79
C ARG A 122 -4.29 19.76 4.07
N LEU A 123 -3.72 20.14 2.93
CA LEU A 123 -2.83 19.27 2.16
C LEU A 123 -1.53 18.96 2.91
N LYS A 124 -1.00 19.93 3.67
CA LYS A 124 0.22 19.74 4.50
C LYS A 124 -0.01 18.77 5.66
N SER A 125 -1.19 18.82 6.29
CA SER A 125 -1.56 17.93 7.40
C SER A 125 -2.21 16.62 6.94
N TRP A 126 -2.06 16.24 5.67
CA TRP A 126 -2.68 15.02 5.15
C TRP A 126 -2.07 13.78 5.82
N PRO A 127 -2.88 12.87 6.38
CA PRO A 127 -2.36 11.66 7.00
C PRO A 127 -1.90 10.66 5.93
N SER A 128 -0.98 9.77 6.32
CA SER A 128 -0.58 8.63 5.51
C SER A 128 -1.58 7.49 5.66
N GLU A 129 -1.62 6.58 4.68
CA GLU A 129 -2.43 5.37 4.79
C GLU A 129 -1.94 4.45 5.91
N ALA A 130 -0.62 4.33 6.10
CA ALA A 130 -0.02 3.55 7.18
C ALA A 130 -0.45 4.02 8.57
N TYR A 131 -0.43 5.34 8.81
CA TYR A 131 -0.91 5.94 10.06
C TYR A 131 -2.39 5.62 10.31
N LEU A 132 -3.23 5.79 9.29
CA LEU A 132 -4.66 5.52 9.43
C LEU A 132 -4.95 4.02 9.64
N MET A 133 -4.16 3.13 9.05
CA MET A 133 -4.29 1.68 9.30
C MET A 133 -3.91 1.34 10.75
N LYS A 134 -2.86 1.98 11.29
CA LYS A 134 -2.48 1.83 12.70
C LYS A 134 -3.59 2.29 13.64
N ASP A 135 -4.23 3.41 13.35
CA ASP A 135 -5.36 3.94 14.12
C ASP A 135 -6.49 2.90 14.24
N VAL A 136 -6.88 2.28 13.12
CA VAL A 136 -7.89 1.20 13.10
C VAL A 136 -7.45 0.01 13.93
N ILE A 137 -6.20 -0.45 13.77
CA ILE A 137 -5.67 -1.61 14.50
C ILE A 137 -5.67 -1.36 16.01
N THR A 138 -5.16 -0.21 16.42
CA THR A 138 -5.02 0.17 17.82
C THR A 138 -6.38 0.32 18.48
N SER A 139 -7.32 0.99 17.80
CA SER A 139 -8.68 1.19 18.28
C SER A 139 -9.44 -0.13 18.49
N CYS A 140 -9.24 -1.13 17.62
CA CYS A 140 -9.97 -2.39 17.69
C CYS A 140 -9.28 -3.47 18.55
N TYR A 141 -7.94 -3.52 18.55
CA TYR A 141 -7.20 -4.64 19.12
C TYR A 141 -6.21 -4.26 20.22
N GLY A 142 -5.96 -2.96 20.46
CA GLY A 142 -4.92 -2.50 21.36
C GLY A 142 -5.05 -3.05 22.78
N SER A 143 -6.22 -2.91 23.39
CA SER A 143 -6.47 -3.40 24.76
C SER A 143 -6.42 -4.93 24.86
N PHE A 144 -6.96 -5.64 23.87
CA PHE A 144 -6.92 -7.11 23.82
C PHE A 144 -5.49 -7.64 23.67
N PHE A 145 -4.69 -6.99 22.83
CA PHE A 145 -3.29 -7.33 22.62
C PHE A 145 -2.47 -7.07 23.86
N GLU A 146 -2.59 -5.88 24.46
CA GLU A 146 -1.82 -5.52 25.66
C GLU A 146 -2.13 -6.44 26.84
N LYS A 147 -3.42 -6.76 27.06
CA LYS A 147 -3.83 -7.74 28.07
C LYS A 147 -3.22 -9.12 27.85
N LYS A 148 -3.01 -9.52 26.59
CA LYS A 148 -2.48 -10.85 26.22
C LYS A 148 -0.96 -10.91 26.24
N CYS A 149 -0.29 -9.87 25.75
CA CYS A 149 1.16 -9.87 25.50
C CYS A 149 1.95 -9.08 26.55
N GLY A 150 1.28 -8.27 27.39
CA GLY A 150 1.92 -7.47 28.45
C GLY A 150 2.62 -6.21 27.96
N PHE A 151 2.39 -5.77 26.71
CA PHE A 151 2.93 -4.51 26.19
C PHE A 151 2.00 -3.88 25.14
N PRO A 152 2.08 -2.56 24.89
CA PRO A 152 1.22 -1.87 23.94
C PRO A 152 1.40 -2.39 22.51
N ILE A 153 0.28 -2.57 21.78
CA ILE A 153 0.27 -3.08 20.40
C ILE A 153 1.18 -2.27 19.46
N ASP A 154 1.30 -0.97 19.70
CA ASP A 154 2.14 -0.04 18.95
C ASP A 154 3.60 -0.47 18.84
N LYS A 155 4.14 -1.19 19.84
CA LYS A 155 5.52 -1.68 19.79
C LYS A 155 5.73 -2.80 18.75
N ALA A 156 4.66 -3.43 18.30
CA ALA A 156 4.68 -4.46 17.27
C ALA A 156 4.29 -3.94 15.87
N ILE A 157 4.03 -2.64 15.73
CA ILE A 157 3.62 -1.99 14.48
C ILE A 157 4.71 -1.02 14.03
N ILE A 158 5.20 -1.19 12.81
CA ILE A 158 6.09 -0.24 12.14
C ILE A 158 5.31 0.49 11.04
N LEU A 159 5.62 1.77 10.83
CA LEU A 159 5.03 2.57 9.76
C LEU A 159 6.07 2.90 8.69
N GLU A 160 5.69 2.73 7.42
CA GLU A 160 6.35 3.29 6.24
C GLU A 160 5.35 4.26 5.58
N GLU A 161 5.63 5.56 5.66
CA GLU A 161 4.68 6.64 5.32
C GLU A 161 5.08 7.46 4.08
N SER A 162 6.14 7.05 3.37
CA SER A 162 6.77 7.84 2.31
C SER A 162 6.27 7.46 0.91
N SER A 163 5.78 6.23 0.77
CA SER A 163 5.41 5.64 -0.51
C SER A 163 4.17 6.26 -1.17
N THR A 164 4.21 6.39 -2.50
CA THR A 164 3.06 6.92 -3.29
C THR A 164 2.41 5.87 -4.19
N ASN A 165 3.00 4.67 -4.27
CA ASN A 165 2.53 3.57 -5.08
C ASN A 165 3.15 2.25 -4.61
N THR A 166 2.58 1.12 -5.07
CA THR A 166 2.99 -0.23 -4.65
C THR A 166 4.48 -0.53 -4.82
N LEU A 167 5.17 0.00 -5.84
CA LEU A 167 6.61 -0.28 -6.02
C LEU A 167 7.47 0.49 -5.00
N GLU A 168 7.06 1.73 -4.66
CA GLU A 168 7.70 2.50 -3.58
C GLU A 168 7.44 1.87 -2.21
N ASN A 169 6.25 1.29 -1.99
CA ASN A 169 5.96 0.56 -0.76
C ASN A 169 7.06 -0.48 -0.47
N PHE A 170 7.45 -1.28 -1.46
CA PHE A 170 8.52 -2.27 -1.32
C PHE A 170 9.89 -1.63 -1.12
N ALA A 171 10.25 -0.66 -1.98
CA ALA A 171 11.57 -0.04 -1.92
C ALA A 171 11.84 0.63 -0.57
N PHE A 172 10.89 1.40 -0.07
CA PHE A 172 11.03 2.12 1.21
C PHE A 172 10.88 1.18 2.41
N THR A 173 9.99 0.18 2.34
CA THR A 173 9.88 -0.83 3.41
C THR A 173 11.20 -1.59 3.59
N ILE A 174 11.87 -1.98 2.49
CA ILE A 174 13.19 -2.63 2.54
C ILE A 174 14.24 -1.71 3.15
N ASN A 175 14.29 -0.46 2.72
CA ASN A 175 15.29 0.50 3.21
C ASN A 175 15.16 0.76 4.72
N ASP A 176 13.93 0.80 5.22
CA ASP A 176 13.64 1.08 6.63
C ASP A 176 13.70 -0.18 7.49
N ASN A 177 13.51 -1.38 6.89
CA ASN A 177 13.44 -2.67 7.57
C ASN A 177 14.20 -3.74 6.76
N PRO A 178 15.53 -3.66 6.68
CA PRO A 178 16.33 -4.55 5.86
C PRO A 178 16.30 -6.01 6.31
N GLU A 179 15.87 -6.28 7.55
CA GLU A 179 15.72 -7.63 8.08
C GLU A 179 14.75 -8.49 7.24
N ILE A 180 13.80 -7.87 6.52
CA ILE A 180 12.84 -8.61 5.69
C ILE A 180 13.48 -9.32 4.49
N LEU A 181 14.75 -9.05 4.20
CA LEU A 181 15.55 -9.74 3.19
C LEU A 181 16.22 -11.02 3.73
N ASP A 182 16.18 -11.27 5.04
CA ASP A 182 16.73 -12.50 5.63
C ASP A 182 15.90 -13.72 5.20
N PRO A 183 16.51 -14.71 4.49
CA PRO A 183 15.80 -15.90 4.02
C PRO A 183 15.27 -16.80 5.15
N ASN A 184 15.75 -16.60 6.39
CA ASN A 184 15.28 -17.36 7.55
C ASN A 184 14.00 -16.79 8.16
N LEU A 185 13.64 -15.54 7.84
CA LEU A 185 12.41 -14.93 8.32
C LEU A 185 11.20 -15.35 7.47
N LYS A 186 10.10 -15.68 8.13
CA LYS A 186 8.82 -15.89 7.46
C LYS A 186 8.15 -14.54 7.25
N ILE A 187 8.18 -14.07 6.01
CA ILE A 187 7.53 -12.83 5.59
C ILE A 187 6.16 -13.10 5.00
N GLY A 188 5.12 -12.49 5.56
CA GLY A 188 3.75 -12.55 5.04
C GLY A 188 3.28 -11.22 4.44
N PHE A 189 2.25 -11.28 3.61
CA PHE A 189 1.58 -10.11 3.05
C PHE A 189 0.10 -10.10 3.39
N ILE A 190 -0.43 -8.94 3.81
CA ILE A 190 -1.87 -8.71 3.92
C ILE A 190 -2.27 -7.63 2.92
N THR A 191 -3.14 -8.02 1.99
CA THR A 191 -3.75 -7.16 0.98
C THR A 191 -5.10 -7.75 0.57
N SER A 192 -5.85 -7.03 -0.28
CA SER A 192 -7.03 -7.60 -0.94
C SER A 192 -6.66 -8.77 -1.86
N SER A 193 -7.60 -9.70 -2.04
CA SER A 193 -7.41 -10.93 -2.84
C SER A 193 -6.92 -10.68 -4.27
N PHE A 194 -7.44 -9.65 -4.93
CA PHE A 194 -7.07 -9.33 -6.32
C PHE A 194 -5.69 -8.67 -6.46
N HIS A 195 -5.16 -8.04 -5.40
CA HIS A 195 -3.82 -7.44 -5.41
C HIS A 195 -2.72 -8.43 -5.03
N LEU A 196 -3.04 -9.55 -4.36
CA LEU A 196 -2.02 -10.47 -3.84
C LEU A 196 -1.08 -11.00 -4.93
N LYS A 197 -1.60 -11.30 -6.13
CA LYS A 197 -0.78 -11.75 -7.26
C LYS A 197 0.26 -10.71 -7.67
N ARG A 198 -0.12 -9.42 -7.69
CA ARG A 198 0.79 -8.31 -8.01
C ARG A 198 1.85 -8.17 -6.92
N VAL A 199 1.42 -8.20 -5.66
CA VAL A 199 2.31 -8.11 -4.50
C VAL A 199 3.36 -9.21 -4.51
N ASN A 200 2.98 -10.46 -4.76
CA ASN A 200 3.93 -11.58 -4.86
C ASN A 200 4.92 -11.42 -6.02
N HIS A 201 4.48 -10.88 -7.16
CA HIS A 201 5.37 -10.63 -8.29
C HIS A 201 6.42 -9.55 -7.95
N ILE A 202 5.98 -8.45 -7.31
CA ILE A 202 6.87 -7.38 -6.87
C ILE A 202 7.84 -7.90 -5.78
N ALA A 203 7.35 -8.71 -4.83
CA ALA A 203 8.18 -9.31 -3.79
C ALA A 203 9.35 -10.09 -4.39
N ARG A 204 9.11 -10.89 -5.44
CA ARG A 204 10.17 -11.60 -6.18
C ARG A 204 11.20 -10.64 -6.81
N ILE A 205 10.73 -9.57 -7.47
CA ILE A 205 11.61 -8.55 -8.06
C ILE A 205 12.51 -7.92 -6.98
N PHE A 206 11.94 -7.63 -5.81
CA PHE A 206 12.61 -6.99 -4.69
C PHE A 206 13.28 -7.98 -3.72
N SER A 207 13.44 -9.24 -4.10
CA SER A 207 14.11 -10.29 -3.29
C SER A 207 13.49 -10.54 -1.91
N ILE A 208 12.18 -10.29 -1.74
CA ILE A 208 11.44 -10.70 -0.54
C ILE A 208 10.84 -12.08 -0.82
N PHE A 209 11.39 -13.11 -0.18
CA PHE A 209 10.95 -14.48 -0.38
C PHE A 209 9.83 -14.86 0.58
N THR A 210 8.81 -15.53 0.06
CA THR A 210 7.73 -16.11 0.85
C THR A 210 7.72 -17.62 0.64
N ASN A 211 8.00 -18.37 1.69
CA ASN A 211 8.09 -19.84 1.69
C ASN A 211 6.87 -20.53 2.31
N HIS A 212 5.76 -19.81 2.41
CA HIS A 212 4.53 -20.28 3.04
C HIS A 212 3.31 -19.71 2.32
N GLU A 213 2.17 -20.37 2.53
CA GLU A 213 0.88 -19.95 1.99
C GLU A 213 0.49 -18.56 2.51
N GLN A 214 0.24 -17.65 1.58
CA GLN A 214 -0.19 -16.29 1.88
C GLN A 214 -1.70 -16.24 2.08
N LYS A 215 -2.16 -15.61 3.17
CA LYS A 215 -3.58 -15.39 3.43
C LYS A 215 -3.99 -13.97 3.04
N THR A 216 -5.11 -13.84 2.35
CA THR A 216 -5.67 -12.52 2.02
C THR A 216 -6.28 -11.88 3.27
N ALA A 217 -6.50 -10.57 3.23
CA ALA A 217 -7.27 -9.89 4.27
C ALA A 217 -8.67 -10.51 4.43
N GLN A 218 -9.32 -10.88 3.31
CA GLN A 218 -10.64 -11.48 3.32
C GLN A 218 -10.67 -12.85 4.01
N ASP A 219 -9.62 -13.67 3.86
CA ASP A 219 -9.54 -14.98 4.52
C ASP A 219 -9.42 -14.83 6.04
N LEU A 220 -8.55 -13.92 6.49
CA LEU A 220 -8.40 -13.59 7.91
C LEU A 220 -9.69 -13.02 8.52
N LEU A 221 -10.39 -12.16 7.79
CA LEU A 221 -11.67 -11.61 8.26
C LEU A 221 -12.80 -12.65 8.30
N LYS A 222 -12.81 -13.63 7.40
CA LYS A 222 -13.74 -14.77 7.49
C LYS A 222 -13.50 -15.60 8.74
N GLU A 223 -12.24 -15.84 9.10
CA GLU A 223 -11.88 -16.49 10.37
C GLU A 223 -12.34 -15.67 11.57
N LEU A 224 -12.10 -14.36 11.58
CA LEU A 224 -12.59 -13.50 12.66
C LEU A 224 -14.12 -13.51 12.77
N LYS A 225 -14.84 -13.55 11.65
CA LYS A 225 -16.31 -13.60 11.63
C LYS A 225 -16.87 -14.88 12.29
N SER A 226 -16.17 -16.01 12.19
CA SER A 226 -16.58 -17.25 12.87
C SER A 226 -16.34 -17.17 14.38
N GLU A 227 -15.39 -16.34 14.83
CA GLU A 227 -15.08 -16.07 16.24
C GLU A 227 -15.99 -14.98 16.86
N LYS A 228 -17.32 -15.18 16.82
CA LYS A 228 -18.38 -14.23 17.26
C LYS A 228 -18.10 -13.45 18.57
N LYS A 229 -17.30 -14.00 19.50
CA LYS A 229 -16.96 -13.40 20.80
C LYS A 229 -16.06 -12.16 20.72
N LEU A 230 -15.29 -11.97 19.65
CA LEU A 230 -14.33 -10.86 19.51
C LEU A 230 -14.89 -9.65 18.76
N ILE A 231 -16.12 -9.74 18.26
CA ILE A 231 -16.64 -8.78 17.31
C ILE A 231 -17.49 -7.75 18.06
N ASP A 232 -16.90 -6.59 18.31
CA ASP A 232 -17.58 -5.43 18.88
C ASP A 232 -18.37 -4.63 17.82
N ASN A 233 -19.01 -3.54 18.27
CA ASN A 233 -19.79 -2.64 17.41
C ASN A 233 -18.94 -1.84 16.39
N LEU A 234 -17.62 -1.71 16.59
CA LEU A 234 -16.71 -1.00 15.67
C LEU A 234 -16.24 -1.92 14.55
N ILE A 235 -15.97 -3.18 14.89
CA ILE A 235 -15.47 -4.21 13.98
C ILE A 235 -16.61 -4.78 13.13
N TRP A 236 -17.77 -5.11 13.73
CA TRP A 236 -18.85 -5.85 13.05
C TRP A 236 -19.38 -5.19 11.77
N PRO A 237 -19.66 -3.88 11.72
CA PRO A 237 -20.17 -3.24 10.50
C PRO A 237 -19.20 -3.34 9.33
N ASN A 238 -17.89 -3.34 9.62
CA ASN A 238 -16.81 -3.38 8.64
C ASN A 238 -16.51 -4.81 8.15
N ILE A 239 -16.77 -5.83 8.98
CA ILE A 239 -16.65 -7.25 8.62
C ILE A 239 -17.91 -7.81 7.94
N LYS A 240 -19.10 -7.28 8.25
CA LYS A 240 -20.35 -7.77 7.64
C LYS A 240 -20.33 -7.63 6.11
N ASN A 241 -19.61 -6.63 5.61
CA ASN A 241 -19.40 -6.39 4.18
C ASN A 241 -17.95 -6.72 3.77
N ILE A 242 -17.45 -7.91 4.12
CA ILE A 242 -16.27 -8.47 3.44
C ILE A 242 -16.60 -8.49 1.95
N SER A 243 -16.04 -7.51 1.25
CA SER A 243 -16.26 -7.34 -0.17
C SER A 243 -15.42 -8.37 -0.90
N ASN A 244 -16.05 -9.42 -1.43
CA ASN A 244 -15.44 -10.29 -2.43
C ASN A 244 -15.44 -9.62 -3.81
N LEU A 245 -15.21 -8.30 -3.89
CA LEU A 245 -15.32 -7.57 -5.14
C LEU A 245 -14.16 -7.94 -6.06
N GLN A 246 -14.40 -8.98 -6.85
CA GLN A 246 -13.82 -9.16 -8.16
C GLN A 246 -14.83 -8.57 -9.15
N THR A 247 -14.81 -7.24 -9.32
CA THR A 247 -15.49 -6.68 -10.49
C THR A 247 -14.58 -6.85 -11.70
N ASP A 248 -15.16 -7.01 -12.89
CA ASP A 248 -14.37 -7.12 -14.13
C ASP A 248 -13.45 -5.92 -14.33
N ILE A 249 -13.89 -4.73 -13.90
CA ILE A 249 -13.10 -3.50 -13.91
C ILE A 249 -11.85 -3.64 -13.02
N ILE A 250 -12.00 -4.08 -11.76
CA ILE A 250 -10.86 -4.30 -10.85
C ILE A 250 -9.91 -5.35 -11.43
N ASN A 251 -10.46 -6.43 -11.98
CA ASN A 251 -9.67 -7.50 -12.60
C ASN A 251 -8.90 -7.00 -13.83
N GLN A 252 -9.50 -6.15 -14.68
CA GLN A 252 -8.83 -5.56 -15.84
C GLN A 252 -7.74 -4.56 -15.43
N HIS A 253 -8.00 -3.72 -14.41
CA HIS A 253 -6.97 -2.85 -13.86
C HIS A 253 -5.79 -3.64 -13.30
N GLU A 254 -6.04 -4.73 -12.57
CA GLU A 254 -4.95 -5.58 -12.06
C GLU A 254 -4.21 -6.34 -13.16
N LYS A 255 -4.91 -6.82 -14.19
CA LYS A 255 -4.28 -7.42 -15.39
C LYS A 255 -3.28 -6.46 -16.04
N ARG A 256 -3.65 -5.18 -16.16
CA ARG A 256 -2.75 -4.14 -16.67
C ARG A 256 -1.46 -4.06 -15.83
N TRP A 257 -1.57 -3.98 -14.51
CA TRP A 257 -0.38 -3.86 -13.66
C TRP A 257 0.48 -5.12 -13.66
N LEU A 258 -0.15 -6.30 -13.67
CA LEU A 258 0.57 -7.57 -13.81
C LEU A 258 1.31 -7.66 -15.13
N LEU A 259 0.68 -7.23 -16.24
CA LEU A 259 1.33 -7.16 -17.54
C LEU A 259 2.56 -6.25 -17.52
N GLY A 260 2.48 -5.12 -16.79
CA GLY A 260 3.60 -4.20 -16.61
C GLY A 260 4.79 -4.80 -15.84
N LEU A 261 4.54 -5.80 -14.99
CA LEU A 261 5.58 -6.50 -14.24
C LEU A 261 6.14 -7.70 -15.00
N SER A 262 5.33 -8.35 -15.83
CA SER A 262 5.66 -9.65 -16.42
C SER A 262 6.07 -9.62 -17.90
N HIS A 263 5.87 -8.51 -18.61
CA HIS A 263 6.15 -8.43 -20.04
C HIS A 263 7.35 -7.51 -20.33
N PRO A 264 8.34 -7.95 -21.14
CA PRO A 264 9.59 -7.21 -21.38
C PRO A 264 9.40 -5.76 -21.83
N ASP A 265 8.47 -5.49 -22.76
CA ASP A 265 8.11 -4.14 -23.23
C ASP A 265 7.87 -3.08 -22.13
N TYR A 266 7.54 -3.52 -20.93
CA TYR A 266 7.25 -2.65 -19.79
C TYR A 266 8.35 -2.70 -18.72
N LEU A 267 9.53 -3.24 -18.99
CA LEU A 267 10.65 -3.34 -18.03
C LEU A 267 10.92 -2.02 -17.28
N ALA A 268 10.92 -0.89 -18.00
CA ALA A 268 11.15 0.43 -17.41
C ALA A 268 10.10 0.82 -16.35
N TYR A 269 8.91 0.21 -16.34
CA TYR A 269 7.85 0.46 -15.35
C TYR A 269 8.32 0.20 -13.92
N TRP A 270 9.04 -0.91 -13.69
CA TRP A 270 9.46 -1.34 -12.35
C TRP A 270 10.96 -1.19 -12.12
N LEU A 271 11.78 -1.32 -13.19
CA LEU A 271 13.24 -1.25 -13.09
C LEU A 271 13.71 0.04 -12.41
N GLY A 272 13.07 1.17 -12.68
CA GLY A 272 13.46 2.45 -12.08
C GLY A 272 13.23 2.56 -10.57
N TYR A 273 12.37 1.71 -9.99
CA TYR A 273 12.14 1.69 -8.55
C TYR A 273 13.23 0.92 -7.80
N LEU A 274 14.00 0.04 -8.48
CA LEU A 274 15.17 -0.60 -7.86
C LEU A 274 16.25 0.41 -7.49
N GLY A 275 16.38 1.49 -8.26
CA GLY A 275 17.30 2.59 -7.93
C GLY A 275 16.97 3.29 -6.61
N LEU A 276 15.78 3.07 -6.02
CA LEU A 276 15.43 3.59 -4.70
C LEU A 276 15.92 2.68 -3.56
N VAL A 277 16.29 1.43 -3.86
CA VAL A 277 16.70 0.44 -2.86
C VAL A 277 18.16 0.65 -2.49
N LYS A 278 18.45 0.76 -1.20
CA LYS A 278 19.80 0.99 -0.66
C LYS A 278 20.63 -0.30 -0.53
N HIS A 279 20.04 -1.45 -0.85
CA HIS A 279 20.64 -2.78 -0.72
C HIS A 279 21.10 -3.31 -2.10
N PRO A 280 22.42 -3.30 -2.41
CA PRO A 280 22.91 -3.70 -3.73
C PRO A 280 22.53 -5.14 -4.11
N ALA A 281 22.42 -6.05 -3.14
CA ALA A 281 22.00 -7.44 -3.37
C ALA A 281 20.59 -7.54 -4.00
N VAL A 282 19.66 -6.66 -3.64
CA VAL A 282 18.32 -6.64 -4.23
C VAL A 282 18.40 -6.27 -5.71
N ILE A 283 19.23 -5.28 -6.04
CA ILE A 283 19.46 -4.83 -7.41
C ILE A 283 20.14 -5.94 -8.21
N GLN A 284 21.18 -6.57 -7.65
CA GLN A 284 21.86 -7.71 -8.27
C GLN A 284 20.89 -8.82 -8.64
N ASN A 285 20.07 -9.26 -7.70
CA ASN A 285 19.10 -10.33 -7.91
C ASN A 285 18.09 -9.96 -9.00
N ALA A 286 17.66 -8.70 -9.04
CA ALA A 286 16.77 -8.23 -10.09
C ALA A 286 17.46 -8.18 -11.47
N LEU A 287 18.74 -7.77 -11.56
CA LEU A 287 19.50 -7.86 -12.81
C LEU A 287 19.69 -9.32 -13.26
N ASN A 288 19.89 -10.24 -12.32
CA ASN A 288 19.99 -11.67 -12.62
C ASN A 288 18.68 -12.21 -13.22
N LEU A 289 17.51 -11.72 -12.80
CA LEU A 289 16.21 -12.05 -13.41
C LEU A 289 16.10 -11.58 -14.87
N LEU A 290 16.86 -10.55 -15.26
CA LEU A 290 16.87 -10.01 -16.62
C LEU A 290 17.84 -10.75 -17.56
N ASN A 291 18.70 -11.63 -17.03
CA ASN A 291 19.69 -12.36 -17.81
C ASN A 291 19.13 -13.59 -18.57
N SER A 292 17.81 -13.78 -18.55
CA SER A 292 17.12 -14.85 -19.27
C SER A 292 16.19 -14.28 -20.34
N ASP A 293 15.95 -15.05 -21.40
CA ASP A 293 14.88 -14.73 -22.34
C ASP A 293 13.51 -14.66 -21.63
N PRO A 294 12.60 -13.76 -22.06
CA PRO A 294 12.73 -12.76 -23.13
C PRO A 294 13.30 -11.40 -22.66
N TRP A 295 13.91 -11.31 -21.48
CA TRP A 295 14.26 -10.03 -20.84
C TRP A 295 15.58 -9.43 -21.31
N ILE A 296 16.55 -10.25 -21.69
CA ILE A 296 17.94 -9.82 -21.91
C ILE A 296 18.07 -8.74 -22.98
N GLU A 297 17.39 -8.90 -24.12
CA GLU A 297 17.42 -7.91 -25.20
C GLU A 297 16.73 -6.60 -24.81
N THR A 298 15.60 -6.69 -24.09
CA THR A 298 14.92 -5.48 -23.62
C THR A 298 15.75 -4.75 -22.56
N ALA A 299 16.43 -5.47 -21.68
CA ALA A 299 17.34 -4.89 -20.69
C ALA A 299 18.50 -4.14 -21.36
N ARG A 300 19.11 -4.72 -22.41
CA ARG A 300 20.14 -4.05 -23.22
C ARG A 300 19.63 -2.74 -23.82
N ILE A 301 18.43 -2.75 -24.42
CA ILE A 301 17.83 -1.55 -25.01
C ILE A 301 17.57 -0.47 -23.94
N VAL A 302 16.97 -0.85 -22.81
CA VAL A 302 16.63 0.10 -21.73
C VAL A 302 17.89 0.71 -21.12
N PHE A 303 18.94 -0.09 -20.86
CA PHE A 303 20.22 0.41 -20.35
C PHE A 303 20.91 1.33 -21.36
N LYS A 304 20.95 0.94 -22.64
CA LYS A 304 21.54 1.75 -23.71
C LYS A 304 20.89 3.13 -23.80
N ASN A 305 19.55 3.19 -23.68
CA ASN A 305 18.81 4.45 -23.69
C ASN A 305 19.16 5.37 -22.50
N MET A 306 19.65 4.80 -21.40
CA MET A 306 20.14 5.55 -20.23
C MET A 306 21.66 5.84 -20.28
N GLY A 307 22.34 5.51 -21.39
CA GLY A 307 23.79 5.66 -21.50
C GLY A 307 24.58 4.63 -20.68
N LEU A 308 23.96 3.50 -20.36
CA LEU A 308 24.58 2.37 -19.66
C LEU A 308 24.72 1.17 -20.61
N ASN A 309 25.66 0.27 -20.31
CA ASN A 309 25.75 -1.04 -20.94
C ASN A 309 25.28 -2.12 -19.95
N PHE A 310 24.18 -2.83 -20.27
CA PHE A 310 23.66 -3.88 -19.40
C PHE A 310 24.67 -5.02 -19.18
N ASP A 311 25.43 -5.38 -20.21
CA ASP A 311 26.40 -6.48 -20.13
C ASP A 311 27.56 -6.18 -19.17
N ASP A 312 27.84 -4.90 -18.91
CA ASP A 312 28.85 -4.47 -17.92
C ASP A 312 28.38 -4.67 -16.48
N TYR A 313 27.07 -4.67 -16.22
CA TYR A 313 26.51 -4.77 -14.86
C TYR A 313 25.94 -6.14 -14.54
N LYS A 314 25.50 -6.92 -15.54
CA LYS A 314 24.81 -8.20 -15.30
C LYS A 314 25.67 -9.27 -14.60
N ASN A 315 26.98 -9.24 -14.82
CA ASN A 315 27.96 -10.17 -14.23
C ASN A 315 28.80 -9.53 -13.12
N GLU A 316 28.62 -8.24 -12.88
CA GLU A 316 29.34 -7.50 -11.85
C GLU A 316 28.81 -7.90 -10.46
N ASP A 317 29.67 -7.92 -9.44
CA ASP A 317 29.24 -8.02 -8.05
C ASP A 317 28.88 -6.62 -7.54
N LEU A 318 27.59 -6.28 -7.53
CA LEU A 318 27.13 -4.95 -7.10
C LEU A 318 27.42 -4.67 -5.61
N MET A 319 27.56 -5.69 -4.76
CA MET A 319 27.96 -5.49 -3.36
C MET A 319 29.41 -5.03 -3.29
N HIS A 320 30.30 -5.65 -4.07
CA HIS A 320 31.70 -5.22 -4.19
C HIS A 320 31.81 -3.84 -4.87
N LEU A 321 31.09 -3.63 -5.98
CA LEU A 321 31.08 -2.38 -6.73
C LEU A 321 30.65 -1.18 -5.86
N SER A 322 29.61 -1.36 -5.04
CA SER A 322 29.09 -0.31 -4.16
C SER A 322 30.11 0.21 -3.13
N LYS A 323 31.13 -0.60 -2.80
CA LYS A 323 32.18 -0.27 -1.84
C LYS A 323 33.46 0.23 -2.52
N ASN A 324 33.86 -0.41 -3.61
CA ASN A 324 35.19 -0.23 -4.21
C ASN A 324 35.19 0.68 -5.45
N ASN A 325 34.04 0.88 -6.09
CA ASN A 325 33.87 1.83 -7.19
C ASN A 325 32.50 2.53 -7.06
N GLN A 326 32.37 3.31 -6.00
CA GLN A 326 31.12 3.99 -5.64
C GLN A 326 30.63 4.93 -6.75
N ALA A 327 31.53 5.55 -7.52
CA ALA A 327 31.17 6.38 -8.65
C ALA A 327 30.40 5.60 -9.74
N ARG A 328 30.91 4.42 -10.13
CA ARG A 328 30.24 3.55 -11.12
C ARG A 328 28.93 2.98 -10.56
N TYR A 329 28.89 2.60 -9.29
CA TYR A 329 27.65 2.17 -8.64
C TYR A 329 26.60 3.29 -8.60
N ASN A 330 26.98 4.50 -8.17
CA ASN A 330 26.07 5.64 -8.13
C ASN A 330 25.56 6.00 -9.53
N LEU A 331 26.41 5.93 -10.56
CA LEU A 331 26.00 6.12 -11.95
C LEU A 331 24.90 5.13 -12.37
N LEU A 332 25.01 3.85 -11.98
CA LEU A 332 23.94 2.87 -12.20
C LEU A 332 22.65 3.31 -11.48
N ILE A 333 22.73 3.61 -10.18
CA ILE A 333 21.58 3.96 -9.34
C ILE A 333 20.84 5.21 -9.88
N GLU A 334 21.57 6.28 -10.17
CA GLU A 334 21.00 7.52 -10.68
C GLU A 334 20.28 7.32 -12.01
N ASN A 335 20.86 6.53 -12.93
CA ASN A 335 20.25 6.24 -14.21
C ASN A 335 19.05 5.30 -14.10
N LEU A 336 19.06 4.33 -13.18
CA LEU A 336 17.85 3.56 -12.88
C LEU A 336 16.75 4.47 -12.34
N GLN A 337 17.04 5.37 -11.40
CA GLN A 337 16.03 6.29 -10.85
C GLN A 337 15.39 7.19 -11.93
N LYS A 338 16.13 7.60 -12.97
CA LYS A 338 15.58 8.37 -14.10
C LYS A 338 14.46 7.63 -14.81
N LEU A 339 14.46 6.30 -14.84
CA LEU A 339 13.37 5.50 -15.40
C LEU A 339 12.06 5.66 -14.64
N LYS A 340 12.00 6.31 -13.47
CA LYS A 340 10.73 6.73 -12.85
C LYS A 340 10.07 7.89 -13.59
N THR A 341 10.72 8.53 -14.55
CA THR A 341 10.14 9.66 -15.28
C THR A 341 9.04 9.16 -16.22
N PRO A 342 7.82 9.74 -16.23
CA PRO A 342 6.72 9.26 -17.08
C PRO A 342 7.05 9.17 -18.58
N SER A 343 7.87 10.08 -19.11
CA SER A 343 8.31 10.06 -20.51
C SER A 343 9.24 8.89 -20.86
N LEU A 344 9.90 8.29 -19.86
CA LEU A 344 10.81 7.17 -20.01
C LEU A 344 10.15 5.83 -19.66
N ARG A 345 8.89 5.85 -19.23
CA ARG A 345 8.12 4.65 -18.88
C ARG A 345 7.06 4.37 -19.90
N ARG A 346 7.14 3.19 -20.51
CA ARG A 346 5.99 2.60 -21.17
C ARG A 346 5.12 1.92 -20.13
N LEU A 347 3.87 2.37 -20.02
CA LEU A 347 2.85 1.65 -19.25
C LEU A 347 2.05 0.75 -20.20
N PRO A 348 1.60 -0.41 -19.73
CA PRO A 348 0.63 -1.20 -20.48
C PRO A 348 -0.61 -0.38 -20.79
N PRO A 349 -1.27 -0.60 -21.94
CA PRO A 349 -2.50 0.12 -22.27
C PRO A 349 -3.59 -0.18 -21.23
N PHE A 350 -4.53 0.75 -21.05
CA PHE A 350 -5.75 0.40 -20.32
C PHE A 350 -6.50 -0.65 -21.14
N LEU A 351 -6.85 -1.77 -20.50
CA LEU A 351 -7.58 -2.87 -21.16
C LEU A 351 -9.09 -2.58 -21.31
N ILE A 352 -9.52 -1.35 -21.01
CA ILE A 352 -10.88 -0.88 -21.15
C ILE A 352 -10.92 0.00 -22.40
N SER A 353 -11.53 -0.50 -23.49
CA SER A 353 -12.21 0.38 -24.42
C SER A 353 -13.45 0.90 -23.70
N ILE A 354 -13.51 2.22 -23.46
CA ILE A 354 -14.71 2.87 -22.89
C ILE A 354 -15.86 2.74 -23.88
#